data_AF-Q7MXH2-F1
#
_entry.id   AF-Q7MXH2-F1
#
_cell.length_a   1.000
_cell.length_b   1.000
_cell.length_c   1.000
_cell.angle_alpha   90.00
_cell.angle_beta   90.00
_cell.angle_gamma   90.00
#
_symmetry.space_group_name_H-M   'P 1'
#
loop_
_entity.id
_entity.type
_entity.pdbx_description
1 polymer ?
#
loop_
_entity_poly.entity_id
_entity_poly.type
_entity_poly.pdbx_seq_one_letter_code
_entity_poly.pdbx_strand_id
1 'polypeptide(L)'
;MSEYINQNKTVSAINTMKQYKLYLFTLLLCLTALASAYGQSSAQPHVQGVFDHYGRAKDVTMVVMNREMLVEYDIHLYKSLTMRDPGKRLQKIQAAVSADRKSAKSIKEVIDSGILTSGYYELPPANGLNRYVLYRYNPKRGITLIYIEGKIGSEDLVSLLMQNKN
;
A
#
# COMPACT_ATOMS: atom_id res chain seq x y z
N MET A 1 64.90 -8.20 27.76
CA MET A 1 64.71 -7.38 26.53
C MET A 1 63.78 -8.05 25.52
N SER A 2 63.98 -9.34 25.19
CA SER A 2 63.15 -10.06 24.19
C SER A 2 61.67 -10.21 24.57
N GLU A 3 61.36 -10.46 25.85
CA GLU A 3 60.00 -10.65 26.36
C GLU A 3 59.13 -9.38 26.29
N TYR A 4 59.71 -8.22 26.59
CA TYR A 4 59.06 -6.91 26.50
C TYR A 4 58.67 -6.54 25.05
N ILE A 5 59.51 -6.88 24.09
CA ILE A 5 59.24 -6.65 22.67
C ILE A 5 58.09 -7.55 22.18
N ASN A 6 58.00 -8.77 22.70
CA ASN A 6 56.93 -9.71 22.34
C ASN A 6 55.58 -9.29 22.93
N GLN A 7 55.55 -8.80 24.18
CA GLN A 7 54.34 -8.29 24.82
C GLN A 7 53.78 -7.03 24.12
N ASN A 8 54.64 -6.14 23.63
CA ASN A 8 54.20 -4.97 22.86
C ASN A 8 53.63 -5.35 21.49
N LYS A 9 54.18 -6.38 20.83
CA LYS A 9 53.64 -6.91 19.56
C LYS A 9 52.27 -7.56 19.76
N THR A 10 52.07 -8.34 20.82
CA THR A 10 50.77 -8.98 21.10
C THR A 10 49.69 -7.96 21.43
N VAL A 11 50.00 -6.96 22.26
CA VAL A 11 49.07 -5.87 22.59
C VAL A 11 48.72 -5.03 21.36
N SER A 12 49.70 -4.71 20.51
CA SER A 12 49.46 -4.01 19.24
C SER A 12 48.53 -4.80 18.32
N ALA A 13 48.78 -6.10 18.13
CA ALA A 13 47.93 -6.97 17.31
C ALA A 13 46.50 -7.08 17.85
N ILE A 14 46.32 -7.17 19.17
CA ILE A 14 44.99 -7.19 19.81
C ILE A 14 44.23 -5.89 19.55
N ASN A 15 44.92 -4.74 19.62
CA ASN A 15 44.31 -3.44 19.36
C ASN A 15 43.95 -3.27 17.88
N THR A 16 44.79 -3.73 16.95
CA THR A 16 44.46 -3.72 15.51
C THR A 16 43.28 -4.64 15.19
N MET A 17 43.21 -5.83 15.80
CA MET A 17 42.06 -6.73 15.64
C MET A 17 40.76 -6.16 16.23
N LYS A 18 40.84 -5.46 17.38
CA LYS A 18 39.69 -4.75 17.97
C LYS A 18 39.23 -3.59 17.07
N GLN A 19 40.16 -2.83 16.49
CA GLN A 19 39.84 -1.76 15.55
C GLN A 19 39.17 -2.30 14.28
N TYR A 20 39.67 -3.39 13.70
CA TYR A 20 39.03 -4.03 12.53
C TYR A 20 37.61 -4.53 12.84
N LYS A 21 37.41 -5.16 14.00
CA LYS A 21 36.06 -5.57 14.44
C LYS A 21 35.13 -4.37 14.65
N LEU A 22 35.65 -3.27 15.19
CA LEU A 22 34.89 -2.04 15.37
C LEU A 22 34.50 -1.44 14.01
N TYR A 23 35.43 -1.30 13.06
CA TYR A 23 35.13 -0.84 11.71
C TYR A 23 34.12 -1.73 10.98
N LEU A 24 34.25 -3.05 11.10
CA LEU A 24 33.30 -4.00 10.52
C LEU A 24 31.91 -3.85 11.14
N PHE A 25 31.82 -3.60 12.45
CA PHE A 25 30.56 -3.37 13.15
C PHE A 25 29.92 -2.03 12.73
N THR A 26 30.70 -0.95 12.63
CA THR A 26 30.21 0.35 12.15
C THR A 26 29.76 0.29 10.69
N LEU A 27 30.45 -0.48 9.86
CA LEU A 27 30.08 -0.72 8.46
C LEU A 27 28.76 -1.49 8.37
N LEU A 28 28.58 -2.53 9.19
CA LEU A 28 27.33 -3.31 9.26
C LEU A 28 26.16 -2.43 9.73
N LEU A 29 26.39 -1.55 10.71
CA LEU A 29 25.41 -0.60 11.22
C LEU A 29 25.03 0.47 10.17
N CYS A 30 25.99 0.92 9.36
CA CYS A 30 25.72 1.82 8.23
C CYS A 30 24.92 1.13 7.12
N LEU A 31 25.20 -0.14 6.83
CA LEU A 31 24.47 -0.92 5.83
C LEU A 31 22.99 -1.10 6.21
N THR A 32 22.68 -1.33 7.49
CA THR A 32 21.29 -1.44 7.96
C THR A 32 20.57 -0.09 8.00
N ALA A 33 21.28 1.01 8.28
CA ALA A 33 20.72 2.36 8.26
C ALA A 33 20.36 2.84 6.83
N LEU A 34 21.15 2.44 5.82
CA LEU A 34 20.88 2.75 4.42
C LEU A 34 19.63 2.01 3.89
N ALA A 35 19.35 0.79 4.38
CA ALA A 35 18.14 0.04 4.00
C ALA A 35 16.84 0.73 4.46
N SER A 36 16.87 1.52 5.53
CA SER A 36 15.72 2.30 6.01
C SER A 36 15.44 3.56 5.18
N ALA A 37 16.45 4.05 4.45
CA ALA A 37 16.37 5.30 3.68
C ALA A 37 16.00 5.08 2.20
N TYR A 38 16.34 3.92 1.63
CA TYR A 38 15.96 3.54 0.27
C TYR A 38 14.73 2.64 0.28
N GLY A 39 13.52 3.20 0.40
CA GLY A 39 12.34 2.33 0.28
C GLY A 39 10.97 2.90 0.59
N GLN A 40 10.72 4.19 0.39
CA GLN A 40 9.34 4.66 0.22
C GLN A 40 9.04 4.88 -1.27
N SER A 41 9.39 3.90 -2.11
CA SER A 41 8.55 3.69 -3.29
C SER A 41 7.21 3.23 -2.72
N SER A 42 6.20 4.08 -2.80
CA SER A 42 4.87 3.77 -2.30
C SER A 42 4.40 2.54 -3.06
N ALA A 43 4.43 1.37 -2.41
CA ALA A 43 4.09 0.11 -3.04
C ALA A 43 2.75 0.27 -3.77
N GLN A 44 2.68 -0.29 -4.97
CA GLN A 44 1.46 -0.29 -5.76
C GLN A 44 0.38 -1.02 -4.96
N PRO A 45 -0.82 -0.44 -4.78
CA PRO A 45 -1.88 -1.09 -4.02
C PRO A 45 -2.22 -2.46 -4.63
N HIS A 46 -2.43 -3.46 -3.79
CA HIS A 46 -2.79 -4.81 -4.19
C HIS A 46 -4.08 -4.84 -5.02
N VAL A 47 -5.03 -3.93 -4.76
CA VAL A 47 -6.25 -3.80 -5.57
C VAL A 47 -5.97 -3.42 -7.04
N GLN A 48 -4.83 -2.83 -7.38
CA GLN A 48 -4.46 -2.59 -8.78
C GLN A 48 -4.42 -3.90 -9.57
N GLY A 49 -3.82 -4.95 -9.00
CA GLY A 49 -3.78 -6.27 -9.63
C GLY A 49 -5.16 -6.89 -9.85
N VAL A 50 -6.17 -6.51 -9.05
CA VAL A 50 -7.57 -6.92 -9.27
C VAL A 50 -8.12 -6.31 -10.56
N PHE A 51 -7.90 -5.00 -10.76
CA PHE A 51 -8.34 -4.32 -11.98
C PHE A 51 -7.62 -4.86 -13.22
N ASP A 52 -6.32 -5.08 -13.12
CA ASP A 52 -5.52 -5.57 -14.24
C ASP A 52 -5.90 -7.01 -14.63
N HIS A 53 -6.15 -7.88 -13.64
CA HIS A 53 -6.48 -9.28 -13.88
C HIS A 53 -7.93 -9.50 -14.31
N TYR A 54 -8.89 -8.75 -13.76
CA TYR A 54 -10.31 -8.98 -14.00
C TYR A 54 -11.01 -7.91 -14.84
N GLY A 55 -10.37 -6.79 -15.15
CA GLY A 55 -11.01 -5.67 -15.85
C GLY A 55 -11.55 -6.02 -17.24
N ARG A 56 -11.09 -7.12 -17.85
CA ARG A 56 -11.57 -7.65 -19.13
C ARG A 56 -12.26 -9.01 -19.02
N ALA A 57 -12.49 -9.50 -17.81
CA ALA A 57 -13.13 -10.79 -17.62
C ALA A 57 -14.63 -10.72 -17.98
N LYS A 58 -15.21 -11.86 -18.34
CA LYS A 58 -16.64 -11.97 -18.59
C LYS A 58 -17.44 -11.58 -17.33
N ASP A 59 -18.59 -10.94 -17.55
CA ASP A 59 -19.55 -10.52 -16.52
C ASP A 59 -18.96 -9.51 -15.52
N VAL A 60 -18.00 -8.70 -16.00
CA VAL A 60 -17.38 -7.58 -15.30
C VAL A 60 -17.66 -6.29 -16.03
N THR A 61 -18.12 -5.27 -15.32
CA THR A 61 -18.14 -3.89 -15.81
C THR A 61 -16.94 -3.16 -15.23
N MET A 62 -16.02 -2.73 -16.10
CA MET A 62 -14.85 -1.95 -15.75
C MET A 62 -14.99 -0.53 -16.28
N VAL A 63 -14.71 0.47 -15.44
CA VAL A 63 -14.62 1.88 -15.84
C VAL A 63 -13.26 2.41 -15.43
N VAL A 64 -12.60 3.12 -16.35
CA VAL A 64 -11.37 3.87 -16.08
C VAL A 64 -11.59 5.29 -16.57
N MET A 65 -11.42 6.27 -15.69
CA MET A 65 -11.45 7.69 -16.02
C MET A 65 -10.14 8.32 -15.57
N ASN A 66 -9.49 9.03 -16.49
CA ASN A 66 -8.27 9.78 -16.23
C ASN A 66 -8.61 11.21 -15.78
N ARG A 67 -7.57 11.98 -15.47
CA ARG A 67 -7.68 13.36 -15.02
C ARG A 67 -8.51 14.24 -15.95
N GLU A 68 -8.36 14.08 -17.27
CA GLU A 68 -9.03 14.94 -18.26
C GLU A 68 -10.55 14.92 -18.12
N MET A 69 -11.11 13.79 -17.68
CA MET A 69 -12.54 13.60 -17.46
C MET A 69 -13.02 14.05 -16.06
N LEU A 70 -12.10 14.33 -15.13
CA LEU A 70 -12.41 14.55 -13.70
C LEU A 70 -11.66 15.76 -13.11
N VAL A 71 -11.28 16.73 -13.95
CA VAL A 71 -10.54 17.94 -13.52
C VAL A 71 -11.29 18.70 -12.43
N GLU A 72 -12.61 18.82 -12.55
CA GLU A 72 -13.48 19.56 -11.61
C GLU A 72 -13.53 18.95 -10.21
N TYR A 73 -13.13 17.68 -10.08
CA TYR A 73 -13.12 16.95 -8.81
C TYR A 73 -11.72 16.74 -8.25
N ASP A 74 -10.68 17.30 -8.88
CA ASP A 74 -9.27 17.07 -8.53
C ASP A 74 -8.84 15.58 -8.50
N ILE A 75 -9.59 14.73 -9.21
CA ILE A 75 -9.30 13.30 -9.36
C ILE A 75 -8.42 13.11 -10.60
N HIS A 76 -7.34 12.37 -10.44
CA HIS A 76 -6.37 12.08 -11.51
C HIS A 76 -6.57 10.70 -12.12
N LEU A 77 -7.04 9.75 -11.31
CA LEU A 77 -7.38 8.40 -11.76
C LEU A 77 -8.58 7.90 -10.97
N TYR A 78 -9.58 7.43 -11.68
CA TYR A 78 -10.69 6.67 -11.14
C TYR A 78 -10.74 5.32 -11.86
N LYS A 79 -10.74 4.23 -11.10
CA LYS A 79 -11.01 2.88 -11.59
C LYS A 79 -12.20 2.31 -10.83
N SER A 80 -13.18 1.74 -11.51
CA SER A 80 -14.20 0.93 -10.87
C SER A 80 -14.39 -0.39 -11.57
N LEU A 81 -14.71 -1.40 -10.78
CA LEU A 81 -14.95 -2.76 -11.22
C LEU A 81 -16.18 -3.27 -10.48
N THR A 82 -17.19 -3.69 -11.23
CA THR A 82 -18.43 -4.26 -10.69
C THR A 82 -18.67 -5.65 -11.26
N MET A 83 -19.08 -6.60 -10.42
CA MET A 83 -19.48 -7.95 -10.83
C MET A 83 -20.75 -8.35 -10.09
N ARG A 84 -21.77 -8.83 -10.80
CA ARG A 84 -23.01 -9.30 -10.16
C ARG A 84 -22.82 -10.64 -9.43
N ASP A 85 -22.07 -11.55 -10.05
CA ASP A 85 -21.72 -12.85 -9.45
C ASP A 85 -20.20 -13.03 -9.42
N PRO A 86 -19.54 -12.63 -8.32
CA PRO A 86 -18.10 -12.75 -8.22
C PRO A 86 -17.63 -14.20 -8.03
N GLY A 87 -18.47 -15.11 -7.53
CA GLY A 87 -18.10 -16.50 -7.22
C GLY A 87 -16.75 -16.61 -6.50
N LYS A 88 -15.85 -17.47 -7.01
CA LYS A 88 -14.49 -17.66 -6.47
C LYS A 88 -13.60 -16.42 -6.53
N ARG A 89 -13.93 -15.42 -7.37
CA ARG A 89 -13.16 -14.17 -7.50
C ARG A 89 -13.30 -13.30 -6.25
N LEU A 90 -14.43 -13.41 -5.52
CA LEU A 90 -14.70 -12.62 -4.32
C LEU A 90 -13.56 -12.71 -3.30
N GLN A 91 -13.10 -13.92 -3.00
CA GLN A 91 -12.04 -14.16 -2.02
C GLN A 91 -10.72 -13.48 -2.43
N LYS A 92 -10.37 -13.52 -3.72
CA LYS A 92 -9.17 -12.85 -4.24
C LYS A 92 -9.28 -11.33 -4.14
N ILE A 93 -10.47 -10.77 -4.40
CA ILE A 93 -10.71 -9.33 -4.27
C ILE A 93 -10.62 -8.91 -2.79
N GLN A 94 -11.27 -9.66 -1.90
CA GLN A 94 -11.21 -9.40 -0.46
C GLN A 94 -9.79 -9.55 0.12
N ALA A 95 -9.00 -10.50 -0.39
CA ALA A 95 -7.60 -10.64 -0.01
C ALA A 95 -6.77 -9.42 -0.43
N ALA A 96 -6.99 -8.87 -1.64
CA ALA A 96 -6.32 -7.65 -2.08
C ALA A 96 -6.71 -6.45 -1.22
N VAL A 97 -8.00 -6.28 -0.93
CA VAL A 97 -8.49 -5.22 -0.02
C VAL A 97 -7.90 -5.38 1.38
N SER A 98 -7.85 -6.60 1.91
CA SER A 98 -7.28 -6.89 3.23
C SER A 98 -5.76 -6.62 3.28
N ALA A 99 -5.04 -6.84 2.18
CA ALA A 99 -3.63 -6.50 2.09
C ALA A 99 -3.42 -4.99 2.11
N ASP A 100 -4.18 -4.24 1.31
CA ASP A 100 -4.09 -2.77 1.29
C ASP A 100 -4.53 -2.14 2.61
N ARG A 101 -5.56 -2.70 3.26
CA ARG A 101 -6.03 -2.31 4.59
C ARG A 101 -4.91 -2.26 5.63
N LYS A 102 -3.92 -3.16 5.57
CA LYS A 102 -2.81 -3.20 6.55
C LYS A 102 -1.96 -1.94 6.51
N SER A 103 -1.93 -1.24 5.37
CA SER A 103 -1.16 -0.01 5.17
C SER A 103 -2.02 1.26 5.24
N ALA A 104 -3.34 1.11 5.35
CA ALA A 104 -4.27 2.23 5.32
C ALA A 104 -4.10 3.15 6.54
N LYS A 105 -4.06 4.45 6.28
CA LYS A 105 -4.01 5.52 7.29
C LYS A 105 -5.36 5.72 7.99
N SER A 106 -6.45 5.50 7.28
CA SER A 106 -7.83 5.61 7.79
C SER A 106 -8.68 4.49 7.22
N ILE A 107 -9.55 3.94 8.06
CA ILE A 107 -10.39 2.77 7.75
C ILE A 107 -11.80 3.03 8.26
N LYS A 108 -12.80 2.85 7.39
CA LYS A 108 -14.22 2.81 7.75
C LYS A 108 -14.84 1.55 7.13
N GLU A 109 -15.17 0.57 7.95
CA GLU A 109 -15.72 -0.71 7.52
C GLU A 109 -17.15 -0.89 8.08
N VAL A 110 -18.01 -1.53 7.30
CA VAL A 110 -19.30 -2.05 7.76
C VAL A 110 -19.24 -3.56 7.66
N ILE A 111 -19.40 -4.19 8.82
CA ILE A 111 -19.44 -5.65 8.95
C ILE A 111 -20.84 -6.00 9.40
N ASP A 112 -21.53 -6.82 8.61
CA ASP A 112 -22.86 -7.32 8.92
C ASP A 112 -22.81 -8.84 8.96
N SER A 113 -23.27 -9.43 10.06
CA SER A 113 -23.28 -10.89 10.26
C SER A 113 -21.91 -11.54 10.02
N GLY A 114 -20.83 -10.86 10.41
CA GLY A 114 -19.45 -11.30 10.22
C GLY A 114 -18.89 -11.13 8.79
N ILE A 115 -19.67 -10.57 7.87
CA ILE A 115 -19.28 -10.35 6.48
C ILE A 115 -18.95 -8.86 6.28
N LEU A 116 -17.78 -8.57 5.71
CA LEU A 116 -17.44 -7.22 5.24
C LEU A 116 -18.37 -6.84 4.07
N THR A 117 -19.32 -5.92 4.32
CA THR A 117 -20.30 -5.46 3.34
C THR A 117 -19.88 -4.17 2.65
N SER A 118 -19.16 -3.28 3.34
CA SER A 118 -18.52 -2.12 2.70
C SER A 118 -17.28 -1.67 3.44
N GLY A 119 -16.37 -1.01 2.73
CA GLY A 119 -15.15 -0.45 3.28
C GLY A 119 -14.69 0.80 2.53
N TYR A 120 -14.15 1.75 3.27
CA TYR A 120 -13.42 2.91 2.76
C TYR A 120 -12.03 2.90 3.40
N TYR A 121 -11.00 2.94 2.58
CA TYR A 121 -9.61 2.89 3.01
C TYR A 121 -8.85 4.04 2.37
N GLU A 122 -8.22 4.85 3.20
CA GLU A 122 -7.29 5.89 2.77
C GLU A 122 -5.87 5.32 2.86
N LEU A 123 -5.26 5.08 1.71
CA LEU A 123 -3.90 4.54 1.64
C LEU A 123 -2.88 5.68 1.82
N PRO A 124 -1.61 5.36 2.12
CA PRO A 124 -0.56 6.37 2.12
C PRO A 124 -0.51 7.06 0.75
N PRO A 125 -0.30 8.38 0.67
CA PRO A 125 -0.21 9.05 -0.62
C PRO A 125 0.99 8.54 -1.43
N ALA A 126 0.90 8.63 -2.75
CA ALA A 126 1.98 8.31 -3.68
C ALA A 126 2.13 9.46 -4.67
N ASN A 127 3.36 9.89 -4.92
CA ASN A 127 3.66 10.96 -5.88
C ASN A 127 2.84 12.25 -5.63
N GLY A 128 2.59 12.58 -4.36
CA GLY A 128 1.81 13.76 -3.96
C GLY A 128 0.28 13.63 -4.16
N LEU A 129 -0.22 12.44 -4.50
CA LEU A 129 -1.65 12.16 -4.66
C LEU A 129 -2.17 11.31 -3.51
N ASN A 130 -3.35 11.65 -3.02
CA ASN A 130 -4.11 10.83 -2.10
C ASN A 130 -4.64 9.60 -2.84
N ARG A 131 -4.70 8.46 -2.14
CA ARG A 131 -5.10 7.16 -2.71
C ARG A 131 -6.22 6.57 -1.87
N TYR A 132 -7.34 6.24 -2.51
CA TYR A 132 -8.53 5.73 -1.83
C TYR A 132 -8.99 4.42 -2.44
N VAL A 133 -9.41 3.48 -1.59
CA VAL A 133 -10.08 2.24 -1.98
C VAL A 133 -11.47 2.23 -1.38
N LEU A 134 -12.48 2.02 -2.22
CA LEU A 134 -13.83 1.75 -1.78
C LEU A 134 -14.24 0.36 -2.19
N TYR A 135 -14.83 -0.36 -1.25
CA TYR A 135 -15.30 -1.72 -1.43
C TYR A 135 -16.76 -1.78 -1.02
N ARG A 136 -17.57 -2.50 -1.79
CA ARG A 136 -18.93 -2.88 -1.42
C ARG A 136 -19.20 -4.30 -1.91
N TYR A 137 -19.74 -5.14 -1.05
CA TYR A 137 -20.24 -6.45 -1.39
C TYR A 137 -21.63 -6.66 -0.81
N ASN A 138 -22.53 -7.20 -1.64
CA ASN A 138 -23.84 -7.64 -1.24
C ASN A 138 -24.16 -8.93 -1.99
N PRO A 139 -24.53 -10.03 -1.32
CA PRO A 139 -24.79 -11.31 -1.98
C PRO A 139 -25.84 -11.25 -3.11
N LYS A 140 -26.79 -10.30 -3.05
CA LYS A 140 -27.85 -10.12 -4.07
C LYS A 140 -27.44 -9.16 -5.19
N ARG A 141 -26.54 -8.20 -4.92
CA ARG A 141 -26.14 -7.16 -5.88
C ARG A 141 -24.72 -7.33 -6.44
N GLY A 142 -23.96 -8.26 -5.88
CA GLY A 142 -22.58 -8.52 -6.25
C GLY A 142 -21.56 -7.63 -5.52
N ILE A 143 -20.42 -7.43 -6.16
CA ILE A 143 -19.29 -6.65 -5.65
C ILE A 143 -19.03 -5.42 -6.51
N THR A 144 -18.65 -4.33 -5.86
CA THR A 144 -18.11 -3.12 -6.46
C THR A 144 -16.80 -2.79 -5.76
N LEU A 145 -15.74 -2.61 -6.53
CA LEU A 145 -14.43 -2.15 -6.08
C LEU A 145 -14.09 -0.86 -6.82
N ILE A 146 -13.69 0.18 -6.10
CA ILE A 146 -13.31 1.47 -6.66
C ILE A 146 -11.94 1.85 -6.13
N TYR A 147 -11.12 2.41 -7.00
CA TYR A 147 -9.84 3.00 -6.66
C TYR A 147 -9.77 4.42 -7.22
N ILE A 148 -9.31 5.35 -6.38
CA ILE A 148 -9.21 6.77 -6.71
C ILE A 148 -7.82 7.27 -6.35
N GLU A 149 -7.19 7.99 -7.27
CA GLU A 149 -6.01 8.83 -7.00
C GLU A 149 -6.34 10.28 -7.34
N GLY A 150 -5.94 11.21 -6.49
CA GLY A 150 -6.18 12.63 -6.76
C GLY A 150 -5.61 13.56 -5.71
N LYS A 151 -5.78 14.85 -5.94
CA LYS A 151 -5.50 15.89 -4.94
C LYS A 151 -6.68 16.10 -3.98
N ILE A 152 -7.85 15.60 -4.35
CA ILE A 152 -9.06 15.62 -3.51
C ILE A 152 -8.77 15.06 -2.12
N GLY A 153 -9.28 15.75 -1.09
CA GLY A 153 -9.18 15.33 0.30
C GLY A 153 -10.20 14.25 0.66
N SER A 154 -9.99 13.60 1.82
CA SER A 154 -10.86 12.54 2.33
C SER A 154 -12.30 13.04 2.56
N GLU A 155 -12.44 14.25 3.11
CA GLU A 155 -13.75 14.86 3.43
C GLU A 155 -14.51 15.29 2.17
N ASP A 156 -13.81 15.92 1.21
CA ASP A 156 -14.40 16.32 -0.07
C ASP A 156 -14.84 15.10 -0.88
N LEU A 157 -14.02 14.04 -0.88
CA LEU A 157 -14.38 12.79 -1.56
C LEU A 157 -15.63 12.15 -0.93
N VAL A 158 -15.72 12.11 0.41
CA VAL A 158 -16.92 11.61 1.10
C VAL A 158 -18.13 12.48 0.73
N SER A 159 -17.98 13.80 0.72
CA SER A 159 -19.06 14.72 0.36
C SER A 159 -19.56 14.51 -1.07
N LEU A 160 -18.63 14.34 -2.02
CA LEU A 160 -18.94 14.03 -3.42
C LEU A 160 -19.74 12.72 -3.56
N LEU A 161 -19.35 11.70 -2.81
CA LEU A 161 -20.04 10.40 -2.80
C LEU A 161 -21.44 10.45 -2.17
N MET A 162 -21.66 11.38 -1.24
CA MET A 162 -22.96 11.57 -0.56
C MET A 162 -23.92 12.46 -1.36
N GLN A 163 -23.42 13.45 -2.10
CA GLN A 163 -24.25 14.34 -2.91
C GLN A 163 -24.90 13.63 -4.10
N ASN A 164 -24.30 12.55 -4.62
CA ASN A 164 -24.78 11.83 -5.78
C ASN A 164 -25.89 10.79 -5.46
N LYS A 165 -26.68 11.03 -4.39
CA LYS A 165 -27.74 10.14 -3.91
C LYS A 165 -29.15 10.57 -4.36
N ASN A 166 -29.24 11.51 -5.31
CA ASN A 166 -30.49 12.06 -5.84
C ASN A 166 -30.99 11.29 -7.06
#